data_AF-A0A7C6X8K7-F1
#
_entry.id   AF-A0A7C6X8K7-F1
#
_cell.length_a   1.000
_cell.length_b   1.000
_cell.length_c   1.000
_cell.angle_alpha   90.00
_cell.angle_beta   90.00
_cell.angle_gamma   90.00
#
_symmetry.space_group_name_H-M   'P 1'
#
loop_
_entity.id
_entity.type
_entity.pdbx_description
1 polymer ?
#
loop_
_entity_poly.entity_id
_entity_poly.type
_entity_poly.pdbx_seq_one_letter_code
_entity_poly.pdbx_strand_id
1 'polypeptide(L)'
;WEGQVNAWPLDEGLIDYVDGDYQYALGNGGAIANIIANQSIQAGEDKVDISELTSELLAGLNELGGSEANVATGYHAVEFLLWGQDLNGTQPGAGERSYTDYLTGENCTGGNCERRAQYLKVVTGLLVDDLAEMTAQWAADNSKNYRAELLAESAEQGLRKAFFGMGSLSLGELAGERMKVALEASSTEDEHDCFSDNTHNSHFYNAKGVRNVYLGEYKKVDGTVLTGPSIAQLVQVNDAAVDQLLQANLATTEKSLQVMVDAAENGTAFDQMIDPENTEGQHIVRDAIAALVEQTTAIEQAALALGITELNPDTAEHTF
;
A
#
# COMPACT_ATOMS: atom_id res chain seq x y z
N TRP A 1 2.35 -12.13 -1.93
CA TRP A 1 1.15 -11.30 -2.17
C TRP A 1 1.46 -9.83 -2.15
N GLU A 2 2.10 -9.29 -1.11
CA GLU A 2 2.35 -7.84 -0.98
C GLU A 2 2.99 -7.23 -2.24
N GLY A 3 4.17 -7.70 -2.64
CA GLY A 3 4.86 -7.20 -3.84
C GLY A 3 4.13 -7.39 -5.17
N GLN A 4 3.09 -8.23 -5.23
CA GLN A 4 2.27 -8.40 -6.43
C GLN A 4 1.01 -7.53 -6.42
N VAL A 5 0.45 -7.28 -5.24
CA VAL A 5 -0.85 -6.61 -5.06
C VAL A 5 -0.66 -5.12 -4.82
N ASN A 6 0.38 -4.71 -4.09
CA ASN A 6 0.52 -3.36 -3.53
C ASN A 6 1.97 -2.84 -3.52
N ALA A 7 2.84 -3.36 -4.38
CA ALA A 7 4.23 -2.87 -4.47
C ALA A 7 4.30 -1.40 -4.88
N TRP A 8 5.22 -0.68 -4.24
CA TRP A 8 5.57 0.71 -4.50
C TRP A 8 7.04 0.93 -4.09
N PRO A 9 7.81 1.82 -4.74
CA PRO A 9 7.48 2.69 -5.88
C PRO A 9 7.22 1.94 -7.20
N LEU A 10 6.66 2.61 -8.21
CA LEU A 10 6.37 2.05 -9.54
C LEU A 10 7.04 2.92 -10.62
N ASP A 11 7.95 2.33 -11.41
CA ASP A 11 8.52 2.97 -12.59
C ASP A 11 7.52 2.92 -13.76
N GLU A 12 6.83 4.02 -14.02
CA GLU A 12 5.73 4.14 -14.99
C GLU A 12 6.16 3.80 -16.41
N GLY A 13 7.40 4.13 -16.76
CA GLY A 13 7.98 3.85 -18.07
C GLY A 13 8.22 2.35 -18.34
N LEU A 14 8.09 1.49 -17.31
CA LEU A 14 7.95 0.05 -17.52
C LEU A 14 6.64 -0.28 -18.25
N ILE A 15 5.54 0.35 -17.84
CA ILE A 15 4.20 -0.01 -18.30
C ILE A 15 3.86 0.70 -19.62
N ASP A 16 3.99 2.03 -19.67
CA ASP A 16 3.50 2.85 -20.80
C ASP A 16 4.39 4.07 -21.08
N TYR A 17 3.89 5.00 -21.91
CA TYR A 17 4.52 6.28 -22.15
C TYR A 17 4.59 7.14 -20.87
N VAL A 18 5.64 7.94 -20.82
CA VAL A 18 5.96 8.93 -19.78
C VAL A 18 6.39 10.24 -20.46
N ASP A 19 6.43 11.36 -19.73
CA ASP A 19 6.95 12.62 -20.26
C ASP A 19 8.45 12.52 -20.60
N GLY A 20 8.94 13.43 -21.45
CA GLY A 20 10.30 13.38 -21.97
C GLY A 20 11.39 13.69 -20.94
N ASP A 21 11.03 14.31 -19.81
CA ASP A 21 11.94 14.62 -18.70
C ASP A 21 11.84 13.63 -17.53
N TYR A 22 11.15 12.50 -17.72
CA TYR A 22 11.01 11.42 -16.74
C TYR A 22 12.35 10.97 -16.15
N GLN A 23 12.39 10.87 -14.82
CA GLN A 23 13.56 10.45 -14.05
C GLN A 23 13.32 9.07 -13.45
N TYR A 24 14.35 8.23 -13.45
CA TYR A 24 14.30 6.88 -12.88
C TYR A 24 15.68 6.47 -12.37
N ALA A 25 15.74 5.41 -11.57
CA ALA A 25 16.99 4.94 -10.98
C ALA A 25 18.02 4.55 -12.04
N LEU A 26 19.26 5.06 -11.91
CA LEU A 26 20.35 4.72 -12.82
C LEU A 26 20.60 3.21 -12.85
N GLY A 27 20.53 2.63 -14.05
CA GLY A 27 20.71 1.19 -14.26
C GLY A 27 19.42 0.38 -14.26
N ASN A 28 18.27 0.97 -13.91
CA ASN A 28 17.00 0.30 -14.13
C ASN A 28 16.60 0.41 -15.62
N GLY A 29 16.84 -0.65 -16.39
CA GLY A 29 16.40 -0.73 -17.78
C GLY A 29 14.88 -0.90 -17.94
N GLY A 30 14.20 -1.34 -16.89
CA GLY A 30 12.74 -1.54 -16.88
C GLY A 30 11.98 -0.23 -17.08
N ALA A 31 12.45 0.86 -16.48
CA ALA A 31 11.85 2.20 -16.57
C ALA A 31 11.77 2.81 -17.99
N ILE A 32 12.35 2.18 -19.01
CA ILE A 32 12.21 2.61 -20.42
C ILE A 32 11.65 1.50 -21.33
N ALA A 33 11.16 0.40 -20.75
CA ALA A 33 10.78 -0.80 -21.47
C ALA A 33 9.47 -0.63 -22.24
N ASN A 34 8.51 0.12 -21.68
CA ASN A 34 7.18 0.39 -22.23
C ASN A 34 6.52 -0.87 -22.83
N ILE A 35 6.00 -1.73 -21.94
CA ILE A 35 5.35 -3.00 -22.28
C ILE A 35 4.21 -2.79 -23.29
N ILE A 36 3.49 -1.68 -23.20
CA ILE A 36 2.38 -1.35 -24.10
C ILE A 36 2.85 -1.05 -25.52
N ALA A 37 3.99 -0.38 -25.72
CA ALA A 37 4.49 -0.04 -27.04
C ALA A 37 5.33 -1.15 -27.69
N ASN A 38 5.73 -2.17 -26.94
CA ASN A 38 6.68 -3.19 -27.40
C ASN A 38 6.10 -4.61 -27.38
N GLN A 39 6.68 -5.49 -28.21
CA GLN A 39 6.41 -6.93 -28.22
C GLN A 39 7.52 -7.75 -27.54
N SER A 40 8.61 -7.11 -27.17
CA SER A 40 9.71 -7.73 -26.43
C SER A 40 10.45 -6.66 -25.65
N ILE A 41 10.95 -6.99 -24.46
CA ILE A 41 11.74 -6.09 -23.62
C ILE A 41 13.08 -6.74 -23.24
N GLN A 42 14.07 -5.92 -22.90
CA GLN A 42 15.38 -6.37 -22.45
C GLN A 42 15.39 -6.43 -20.92
N ALA A 43 15.79 -7.57 -20.35
CA ALA A 43 15.95 -7.77 -18.92
C ALA A 43 17.36 -8.29 -18.64
N GLY A 44 18.29 -7.40 -18.28
CA GLY A 44 19.71 -7.77 -18.20
C GLY A 44 20.24 -8.22 -19.57
N GLU A 45 20.77 -9.44 -19.66
CA GLU A 45 21.23 -10.04 -20.92
C GLU A 45 20.11 -10.73 -21.72
N ASP A 46 18.97 -11.02 -21.07
CA ASP A 46 17.87 -11.77 -21.66
C ASP A 46 16.87 -10.87 -22.38
N LYS A 47 16.28 -11.41 -23.45
CA LYS A 47 15.19 -10.78 -24.17
C LYS A 47 13.88 -11.51 -23.86
N VAL A 48 12.97 -10.81 -23.20
CA VAL A 48 11.66 -11.35 -22.80
C VAL A 48 10.66 -11.08 -23.92
N ASP A 49 9.97 -12.12 -24.39
CA ASP A 49 8.84 -11.99 -25.30
C ASP A 49 7.60 -11.58 -24.51
N ILE A 50 7.00 -10.46 -24.88
CA ILE A 50 5.79 -9.92 -24.26
C ILE A 50 4.67 -9.75 -25.29
N SER A 51 4.79 -10.37 -26.48
CA SER A 51 3.82 -10.22 -27.57
C SER A 51 2.39 -10.55 -27.13
N GLU A 52 2.22 -11.54 -26.25
CA GLU A 52 0.96 -11.88 -25.60
C GLU A 52 0.97 -11.45 -24.12
N LEU A 53 0.08 -10.52 -23.74
CA LEU A 53 -0.10 -10.13 -22.34
C LEU A 53 -0.99 -11.14 -21.63
N THR A 54 -0.40 -11.90 -20.71
CA THR A 54 -1.09 -12.86 -19.83
C THR A 54 -0.83 -12.50 -18.36
N SER A 55 -1.67 -12.96 -17.45
CA SER A 55 -1.50 -12.69 -16.02
C SER A 55 -0.17 -13.21 -15.50
N GLU A 56 0.22 -14.42 -15.91
CA GLU A 56 1.49 -15.04 -15.50
C GLU A 56 2.71 -14.29 -16.06
N LEU A 57 2.60 -13.77 -17.29
CA LEU A 57 3.65 -12.90 -17.83
C LEU A 57 3.78 -11.63 -16.98
N LEU A 58 2.68 -10.91 -16.73
CA LEU A 58 2.75 -9.64 -15.97
C LEU A 58 3.26 -9.86 -14.54
N ALA A 59 2.81 -10.92 -13.86
CA ALA A 59 3.32 -11.28 -12.53
C ALA A 59 4.84 -11.55 -12.56
N GLY A 60 5.33 -12.24 -13.60
CA GLY A 60 6.76 -12.49 -13.79
C GLY A 60 7.59 -11.27 -14.20
N LEU A 61 6.95 -10.14 -14.54
CA LEU A 61 7.61 -8.87 -14.82
C LEU A 61 7.76 -7.97 -13.58
N ASN A 62 7.15 -8.34 -12.45
CA ASN A 62 7.44 -7.64 -11.19
C ASN A 62 8.90 -7.83 -10.80
N GLU A 63 9.48 -6.77 -10.25
CA GLU A 63 10.86 -6.70 -9.80
C GLU A 63 11.88 -7.10 -10.89
N LEU A 64 11.50 -6.93 -12.16
CA LEU A 64 12.32 -7.32 -13.30
C LEU A 64 13.75 -6.77 -13.16
N GLY A 65 14.76 -7.62 -13.38
CA GLY A 65 16.15 -7.17 -13.26
C GLY A 65 16.59 -6.80 -11.84
N GLY A 66 15.81 -7.16 -10.82
CA GLY A 66 16.12 -6.94 -9.41
C GLY A 66 15.83 -5.53 -8.89
N SER A 67 15.00 -4.76 -9.60
CA SER A 67 14.59 -3.42 -9.17
C SER A 67 13.16 -3.48 -8.61
N GLU A 68 13.00 -3.18 -7.33
CA GLU A 68 11.70 -3.15 -6.64
C GLU A 68 10.69 -2.20 -7.31
N ALA A 69 11.19 -1.14 -7.95
CA ALA A 69 10.38 -0.18 -8.68
C ALA A 69 9.76 -0.73 -9.98
N ASN A 70 10.23 -1.89 -10.48
CA ASN A 70 9.62 -2.52 -11.65
C ASN A 70 8.32 -3.23 -11.27
N VAL A 71 7.25 -2.45 -11.05
CA VAL A 71 5.93 -2.94 -10.70
C VAL A 71 5.05 -3.02 -11.95
N ALA A 72 4.62 -4.23 -12.31
CA ALA A 72 3.80 -4.53 -13.49
C ALA A 72 2.38 -5.02 -13.12
N THR A 73 2.09 -5.20 -11.83
CA THR A 73 0.78 -5.68 -11.38
C THR A 73 0.24 -4.92 -10.17
N GLY A 74 -0.95 -5.32 -9.69
CA GLY A 74 -1.51 -4.78 -8.46
C GLY A 74 -2.27 -3.48 -8.63
N TYR A 75 -2.59 -2.84 -7.50
CA TYR A 75 -3.36 -1.60 -7.46
C TYR A 75 -2.69 -0.47 -8.23
N HIS A 76 -1.39 -0.24 -8.00
CA HIS A 76 -0.67 0.89 -8.58
C HIS A 76 -0.45 0.75 -10.10
N ALA A 77 -0.31 -0.46 -10.63
CA ALA A 77 -0.31 -0.67 -12.08
C ALA A 77 -1.69 -0.35 -12.71
N VAL A 78 -2.78 -0.73 -12.03
CA VAL A 78 -4.15 -0.34 -12.45
C VAL A 78 -4.34 1.16 -12.37
N GLU A 79 -3.87 1.78 -11.29
CA GLU A 79 -3.92 3.21 -11.04
C GLU A 79 -3.20 3.99 -12.15
N PHE A 80 -1.93 3.69 -12.44
CA PHE A 80 -1.17 4.32 -13.51
C PHE A 80 -1.82 4.13 -14.90
N LEU A 81 -2.41 2.96 -15.15
CA LEU A 81 -3.16 2.75 -16.39
C LEU A 81 -4.40 3.64 -16.45
N LEU A 82 -5.08 3.92 -15.35
CA LEU A 82 -6.30 4.72 -15.36
C LEU A 82 -6.03 6.23 -15.32
N TRP A 83 -5.03 6.69 -14.55
CA TRP A 83 -4.70 8.10 -14.35
C TRP A 83 -3.50 8.58 -15.18
N GLY A 84 -2.59 7.69 -15.57
CA GLY A 84 -1.32 8.10 -16.19
C GLY A 84 -0.36 8.70 -15.17
N GLN A 85 0.69 9.36 -15.65
CA GLN A 85 1.59 10.09 -14.77
C GLN A 85 0.85 11.29 -14.18
N ASP A 86 1.10 11.55 -12.91
CA ASP A 86 0.88 12.87 -12.35
C ASP A 86 2.10 13.74 -12.65
N LEU A 87 1.86 14.89 -13.28
CA LEU A 87 2.90 15.84 -13.70
C LEU A 87 2.75 17.18 -12.96
N ASN A 88 1.90 17.25 -11.95
CA ASN A 88 1.66 18.49 -11.20
C ASN A 88 2.71 18.74 -10.12
N GLY A 89 3.54 17.74 -9.78
CA GLY A 89 4.53 17.86 -8.71
C GLY A 89 3.80 18.15 -7.39
N THR A 90 4.13 19.24 -6.72
CA THR A 90 3.39 19.67 -5.50
C THR A 90 2.29 20.68 -5.79
N GLN A 91 1.87 20.84 -7.05
CA GLN A 91 0.77 21.72 -7.44
C GLN A 91 -0.55 20.94 -7.52
N PRO A 92 -1.72 21.60 -7.43
CA PRO A 92 -2.99 20.88 -7.43
C PRO A 92 -3.24 20.08 -8.73
N GLY A 93 -3.53 18.79 -8.60
CA GLY A 93 -4.11 17.95 -9.64
C GLY A 93 -3.50 16.55 -9.67
N ALA A 94 -4.29 15.58 -10.13
CA ALA A 94 -3.86 14.19 -10.31
C ALA A 94 -3.43 13.91 -11.77
N GLY A 95 -3.11 12.65 -12.07
CA GLY A 95 -2.94 12.17 -13.43
C GLY A 95 -4.21 12.32 -14.28
N GLU A 96 -4.05 12.77 -15.53
CA GLU A 96 -5.15 13.13 -16.44
C GLU A 96 -5.15 12.29 -17.72
N ARG A 97 -4.88 10.98 -17.62
CA ARG A 97 -4.91 10.09 -18.79
C ARG A 97 -6.29 10.13 -19.45
N SER A 98 -6.29 10.41 -20.75
CA SER A 98 -7.53 10.51 -21.50
C SER A 98 -8.18 9.15 -21.71
N TYR A 99 -9.51 9.08 -21.55
CA TYR A 99 -10.28 7.87 -21.90
C TYR A 99 -10.12 7.47 -23.37
N THR A 100 -9.72 8.40 -24.25
CA THR A 100 -9.45 8.13 -25.67
C THR A 100 -8.23 7.23 -25.88
N ASP A 101 -7.41 7.01 -24.86
CA ASP A 101 -6.31 6.03 -24.85
C ASP A 101 -6.77 4.58 -24.78
N TYR A 102 -8.07 4.37 -24.62
CA TYR A 102 -8.73 3.05 -24.60
C TYR A 102 -9.73 2.87 -25.75
N LEU A 103 -9.88 3.87 -26.62
CA LEU A 103 -10.74 3.77 -27.79
C LEU A 103 -10.05 3.01 -28.92
N THR A 104 -10.85 2.50 -29.85
CA THR A 104 -10.37 1.75 -31.01
C THR A 104 -10.43 2.58 -32.29
N GLY A 105 -9.66 2.16 -33.30
CA GLY A 105 -9.63 2.79 -34.62
C GLY A 105 -9.19 4.26 -34.57
N GLU A 106 -9.85 5.11 -35.36
CA GLU A 106 -9.50 6.52 -35.51
C GLU A 106 -9.71 7.37 -34.24
N ASN A 107 -10.42 6.85 -33.24
CA ASN A 107 -10.66 7.54 -31.96
C ASN A 107 -9.55 7.27 -30.93
N CYS A 108 -8.61 6.36 -31.21
CA CYS A 108 -7.44 6.12 -30.37
C CYS A 108 -6.47 7.31 -30.48
N THR A 109 -6.22 8.01 -29.37
CA THR A 109 -5.33 9.19 -29.37
C THR A 109 -3.94 8.91 -28.81
N GLY A 110 -3.81 8.05 -27.81
CA GLY A 110 -2.53 7.76 -27.15
C GLY A 110 -1.65 6.70 -27.82
N GLY A 111 -2.08 6.18 -28.98
CA GLY A 111 -1.43 5.03 -29.62
C GLY A 111 -1.55 3.74 -28.79
N ASN A 112 -1.33 2.58 -29.40
CA ASN A 112 -1.37 1.26 -28.74
C ASN A 112 -2.63 1.00 -27.88
N CYS A 113 -3.75 1.69 -28.15
CA CYS A 113 -4.92 1.71 -27.25
C CYS A 113 -5.51 0.32 -27.00
N GLU A 114 -5.58 -0.53 -28.02
CA GLU A 114 -6.06 -1.91 -27.87
C GLU A 114 -5.17 -2.74 -26.93
N ARG A 115 -3.85 -2.53 -26.99
CA ARG A 115 -2.88 -3.21 -26.15
C ARG A 115 -2.89 -2.69 -24.71
N ARG A 116 -3.06 -1.39 -24.52
CA ARG A 116 -3.31 -0.78 -23.21
C ARG A 116 -4.60 -1.29 -22.57
N ALA A 117 -5.68 -1.38 -23.35
CA ALA A 117 -6.94 -1.97 -22.90
C ALA A 117 -6.79 -3.46 -22.53
N GLN A 118 -6.01 -4.22 -23.31
CA GLN A 118 -5.65 -5.60 -22.99
C GLN A 118 -4.88 -5.67 -21.67
N TYR A 119 -3.86 -4.84 -21.48
CA TYR A 119 -3.07 -4.79 -20.25
C TYR A 119 -3.99 -4.55 -19.05
N LEU A 120 -4.77 -3.47 -19.08
CA LEU A 120 -5.70 -3.10 -18.00
C LEU A 120 -6.63 -4.27 -17.65
N LYS A 121 -7.20 -4.95 -18.64
CA LYS A 121 -8.06 -6.11 -18.41
C LYS A 121 -7.32 -7.27 -17.73
N VAL A 122 -6.10 -7.58 -18.18
CA VAL A 122 -5.30 -8.69 -17.65
C VAL A 122 -4.85 -8.40 -16.22
N VAL A 123 -4.31 -7.22 -15.95
CA VAL A 123 -3.82 -6.85 -14.62
C VAL A 123 -4.96 -6.73 -13.60
N THR A 124 -6.12 -6.20 -14.00
CA THR A 124 -7.31 -6.20 -13.12
C THR A 124 -7.83 -7.61 -12.88
N GLY A 125 -7.80 -8.48 -13.90
CA GLY A 125 -8.16 -9.90 -13.72
C GLY A 125 -7.25 -10.60 -12.71
N LEU A 126 -5.94 -10.40 -12.82
CA LEU A 126 -4.96 -10.91 -11.87
C LEU A 126 -5.20 -10.38 -10.45
N LEU A 127 -5.44 -9.07 -10.30
CA LEU A 127 -5.74 -8.48 -8.99
C LEU A 127 -6.99 -9.12 -8.35
N VAL A 128 -8.03 -9.40 -9.13
CA VAL A 128 -9.23 -10.11 -8.62
C VAL A 128 -8.87 -11.53 -8.17
N ASP A 129 -8.05 -12.25 -8.93
CA ASP A 129 -7.61 -13.60 -8.58
C ASP A 129 -6.76 -13.60 -7.30
N ASP A 130 -5.84 -12.63 -7.15
CA ASP A 130 -4.99 -12.46 -5.96
C ASP A 130 -5.84 -12.18 -4.71
N LEU A 131 -6.81 -11.27 -4.80
CA LEU A 131 -7.73 -10.96 -3.69
C LEU A 131 -8.62 -12.14 -3.34
N ALA A 132 -9.01 -12.95 -4.33
CA ALA A 132 -9.76 -14.18 -4.09
C ALA A 132 -8.90 -15.22 -3.36
N GLU A 133 -7.62 -15.36 -3.72
CA GLU A 133 -6.67 -16.22 -3.00
C GLU A 133 -6.47 -15.73 -1.55
N MET A 134 -6.22 -14.44 -1.34
CA MET A 134 -6.09 -13.85 -0.01
C MET A 134 -7.34 -14.14 0.84
N THR A 135 -8.52 -14.01 0.26
CA THR A 135 -9.78 -14.36 0.94
C THR A 135 -9.84 -15.85 1.30
N ALA A 136 -9.40 -16.73 0.39
CA ALA A 136 -9.37 -18.17 0.63
C ALA A 136 -8.41 -18.56 1.77
N GLN A 137 -7.33 -17.80 1.98
CA GLN A 137 -6.40 -18.02 3.11
C GLN A 137 -7.04 -17.82 4.48
N TRP A 138 -8.13 -17.04 4.54
CA TRP A 138 -8.86 -16.73 5.77
C TRP A 138 -10.22 -17.45 5.89
N ALA A 139 -10.60 -18.25 4.89
CA ALA A 139 -11.88 -18.97 4.89
C ALA A 139 -12.00 -19.94 6.09
N ALA A 140 -13.17 -19.99 6.72
CA ALA A 140 -13.38 -20.80 7.92
C ALA A 140 -13.38 -22.33 7.65
N ASP A 141 -13.79 -22.74 6.45
CA ASP A 141 -14.05 -24.15 6.08
C ASP A 141 -12.91 -24.81 5.31
N ASN A 142 -11.67 -24.30 5.43
CA ASN A 142 -10.48 -24.87 4.81
C ASN A 142 -9.44 -25.21 5.87
N SER A 143 -9.18 -26.50 6.10
CA SER A 143 -8.25 -26.96 7.15
C SER A 143 -6.77 -26.86 6.76
N LYS A 144 -6.45 -26.29 5.60
CA LYS A 144 -5.08 -26.19 5.06
C LYS A 144 -4.66 -24.76 4.75
N ASN A 145 -5.46 -23.77 5.14
CA ASN A 145 -5.14 -22.37 4.90
C ASN A 145 -4.46 -21.72 6.12
N TYR A 146 -3.99 -20.48 5.93
CA TYR A 146 -3.34 -19.71 6.98
C TYR A 146 -4.20 -19.58 8.26
N ARG A 147 -5.52 -19.38 8.13
CA ARG A 147 -6.39 -19.31 9.31
C ARG A 147 -6.34 -20.60 10.14
N ALA A 148 -6.35 -21.77 9.50
CA ALA A 148 -6.26 -23.05 10.21
C ALA A 148 -4.89 -23.22 10.90
N GLU A 149 -3.82 -22.78 10.25
CA GLU A 149 -2.46 -22.76 10.83
C GLU A 149 -2.38 -21.84 12.06
N LEU A 150 -2.80 -20.58 11.92
CA LEU A 150 -2.82 -19.61 13.00
C LEU A 150 -3.63 -20.10 14.22
N LEU A 151 -4.76 -20.76 13.99
CA LEU A 151 -5.60 -21.30 15.06
C LEU A 151 -5.04 -22.58 15.72
N ALA A 152 -4.08 -23.26 15.08
CA ALA A 152 -3.40 -24.41 15.66
C ALA A 152 -2.21 -24.00 16.55
N GLU A 153 -1.74 -22.76 16.43
CA GLU A 153 -0.68 -22.21 17.28
C GLU A 153 -1.16 -21.88 18.70
N SER A 154 -0.22 -21.60 19.60
CA SER A 154 -0.56 -21.11 20.92
C SER A 154 -1.15 -19.70 20.84
N ALA A 155 -2.04 -19.36 21.77
CA ALA A 155 -2.60 -18.01 21.86
C ALA A 155 -1.50 -16.94 22.01
N GLU A 156 -0.37 -17.28 22.65
CA GLU A 156 0.79 -16.40 22.76
C GLU A 156 1.40 -16.08 21.39
N GLN A 157 1.56 -17.07 20.50
CA GLN A 157 2.07 -16.83 19.14
C GLN A 157 1.08 -16.01 18.30
N GLY A 158 -0.21 -16.29 18.42
CA GLY A 158 -1.25 -15.47 17.77
C GLY A 158 -1.21 -14.01 18.21
N LEU A 159 -1.07 -13.75 19.52
CA LEU A 159 -0.90 -12.39 20.05
C LEU A 159 0.42 -11.75 19.58
N ARG A 160 1.52 -12.51 19.57
CA ARG A 160 2.82 -12.03 19.09
C ARG A 160 2.75 -11.55 17.66
N LYS A 161 2.14 -12.34 16.76
CA LYS A 161 1.90 -11.98 15.35
C LYS A 161 1.03 -10.73 15.23
N ALA A 162 -0.03 -10.63 16.04
CA ALA A 162 -0.91 -9.45 16.03
C ALA A 162 -0.19 -8.17 16.48
N PHE A 163 0.54 -8.21 17.60
CA PHE A 163 1.32 -7.06 18.07
C PHE A 163 2.45 -6.69 17.12
N PHE A 164 3.14 -7.67 16.55
CA PHE A 164 4.16 -7.43 15.54
C PHE A 164 3.57 -6.71 14.33
N GLY A 165 2.47 -7.24 13.75
CA GLY A 165 1.82 -6.61 12.60
C GLY A 165 1.31 -5.19 12.90
N MET A 166 0.73 -4.97 14.08
CA MET A 166 0.30 -3.63 14.50
C MET A 166 1.49 -2.65 14.63
N GLY A 167 2.60 -3.08 15.25
CA GLY A 167 3.78 -2.23 15.43
C GLY A 167 4.54 -1.97 14.13
N SER A 168 4.76 -3.01 13.33
CA SER A 168 5.42 -2.94 12.02
C SER A 168 4.66 -2.01 11.07
N LEU A 169 3.35 -2.19 10.92
CA LEU A 169 2.53 -1.31 10.07
C LEU A 169 2.51 0.13 10.59
N SER A 170 2.48 0.35 11.91
CA SER A 170 2.42 1.69 12.48
C SER A 170 3.71 2.49 12.27
N LEU A 171 4.86 1.91 12.63
CA LEU A 171 6.13 2.63 12.68
C LEU A 171 7.01 2.40 11.46
N GLY A 172 7.30 1.14 11.14
CA GLY A 172 8.22 0.80 10.05
C GLY A 172 7.66 1.27 8.72
N GLU A 173 6.47 0.77 8.40
CA GLU A 173 5.80 0.99 7.12
C GLU A 173 5.18 2.39 7.03
N LEU A 174 4.13 2.67 7.81
CA LEU A 174 3.32 3.86 7.61
C LEU A 174 4.06 5.14 8.00
N ALA A 175 4.54 5.23 9.25
CA ALA A 175 5.23 6.43 9.70
C ALA A 175 6.60 6.61 9.04
N GLY A 176 7.35 5.52 8.90
CA GLY A 176 8.73 5.52 8.41
C GLY A 176 8.80 5.64 6.90
N GLU A 177 8.42 4.59 6.20
CA GLU A 177 8.62 4.47 4.76
C GLU A 177 7.61 5.29 3.96
N ARG A 178 6.31 5.18 4.26
CA ARG A 178 5.25 5.79 3.42
C ARG A 178 5.05 7.28 3.65
N MET A 179 5.20 7.77 4.89
CA MET A 179 4.93 9.18 5.22
C MET A 179 6.20 10.02 5.33
N LYS A 180 7.20 9.54 6.07
CA LYS A 180 8.38 10.34 6.38
C LYS A 180 9.34 10.45 5.20
N VAL A 181 9.51 9.41 4.38
CA VAL A 181 10.38 9.50 3.19
C VAL A 181 9.86 10.56 2.23
N ALA A 182 8.60 10.48 1.82
CA ALA A 182 7.95 11.47 0.96
C ALA A 182 8.06 12.89 1.53
N LEU A 183 7.79 13.08 2.82
CA LEU A 183 7.88 14.38 3.49
C LEU A 183 9.31 14.95 3.51
N GLU A 184 10.31 14.16 3.91
CA GLU A 184 11.69 14.66 4.10
C GLU A 184 12.42 14.85 2.76
N ALA A 185 12.06 14.07 1.74
CA ALA A 185 12.57 14.23 0.39
C ALA A 185 11.78 15.23 -0.44
N SER A 186 10.57 15.61 0.00
CA SER A 186 9.57 16.33 -0.81
C SER A 186 9.37 15.66 -2.18
N SER A 187 9.23 14.34 -2.12
CA SER A 187 9.23 13.45 -3.28
C SER A 187 7.82 12.94 -3.52
N THR A 188 7.22 13.37 -4.62
CA THR A 188 5.90 12.91 -5.10
C THR A 188 5.96 11.48 -5.65
N GLU A 189 7.16 10.98 -5.98
CA GLU A 189 7.37 9.59 -6.41
C GLU A 189 7.40 8.62 -5.21
N ASP A 190 7.77 9.10 -4.02
CA ASP A 190 7.72 8.31 -2.79
C ASP A 190 6.31 8.30 -2.16
N GLU A 191 5.37 9.06 -2.73
CA GLU A 191 3.97 9.11 -2.31
C GLU A 191 3.18 7.94 -2.91
N HIS A 192 2.69 7.04 -2.06
CA HIS A 192 1.75 6.00 -2.49
C HIS A 192 0.47 6.62 -3.07
N ASP A 193 -0.06 6.04 -4.13
CA ASP A 193 -1.28 6.51 -4.81
C ASP A 193 -1.17 7.93 -5.40
N CYS A 194 0.04 8.36 -5.77
CA CYS A 194 0.28 9.71 -6.30
C CYS A 194 -0.48 9.97 -7.61
N PHE A 195 -0.67 8.96 -8.46
CA PHE A 195 -1.35 9.15 -9.74
C PHE A 195 -2.81 9.59 -9.57
N SER A 196 -3.46 9.20 -8.46
CA SER A 196 -4.89 9.42 -8.22
C SER A 196 -5.23 10.39 -7.08
N ASP A 197 -4.23 11.04 -6.47
CA ASP A 197 -4.37 11.90 -5.28
C ASP A 197 -5.12 11.21 -4.12
N ASN A 198 -4.90 9.91 -3.89
CA ASN A 198 -5.68 9.12 -2.94
C ASN A 198 -4.91 8.69 -1.67
N THR A 199 -3.68 9.17 -1.50
CA THR A 199 -2.75 8.80 -0.43
C THR A 199 -3.34 8.96 0.98
N HIS A 200 -4.10 10.04 1.22
CA HIS A 200 -4.72 10.32 2.52
C HIS A 200 -5.65 9.18 2.97
N ASN A 201 -6.40 8.60 2.04
CA ASN A 201 -7.28 7.46 2.34
C ASN A 201 -6.47 6.21 2.68
N SER A 202 -5.42 5.92 1.89
CA SER A 202 -4.54 4.79 2.16
C SER A 202 -3.88 4.88 3.53
N HIS A 203 -3.36 6.06 3.90
CA HIS A 203 -2.78 6.30 5.22
C HIS A 203 -3.81 6.15 6.34
N PHE A 204 -4.99 6.74 6.19
CA PHE A 204 -6.07 6.65 7.17
C PHE A 204 -6.50 5.19 7.42
N TYR A 205 -6.76 4.42 6.35
CA TYR A 205 -7.25 3.05 6.49
C TYR A 205 -6.19 2.06 6.99
N ASN A 206 -4.90 2.31 6.75
CA ASN A 206 -3.81 1.56 7.37
C ASN A 206 -3.85 1.70 8.90
N ALA A 207 -3.90 2.92 9.42
CA ALA A 207 -4.00 3.15 10.86
C ALA A 207 -5.33 2.64 11.44
N LYS A 208 -6.44 2.78 10.68
CA LYS A 208 -7.73 2.22 11.10
C LYS A 208 -7.67 0.71 11.24
N GLY A 209 -6.94 0.02 10.35
CA GLY A 209 -6.68 -1.42 10.43
C GLY A 209 -6.04 -1.81 11.76
N VAL A 210 -4.99 -1.11 12.19
CA VAL A 210 -4.32 -1.33 13.49
C VAL A 210 -5.31 -1.20 14.64
N ARG A 211 -6.10 -0.13 14.66
CA ARG A 211 -7.13 0.09 15.69
C ARG A 211 -8.19 -1.01 15.71
N ASN A 212 -8.65 -1.45 14.54
CA ASN A 212 -9.65 -2.51 14.41
C ASN A 212 -9.15 -3.84 15.00
N VAL A 213 -7.88 -4.20 14.76
CA VAL A 213 -7.26 -5.41 15.34
C VAL A 213 -7.21 -5.32 16.86
N TYR A 214 -6.76 -4.20 17.41
CA TYR A 214 -6.65 -4.04 18.86
C TYR A 214 -8.00 -4.11 19.58
N LEU A 215 -9.00 -3.41 19.02
CA LEU A 215 -10.34 -3.30 19.61
C LEU A 215 -11.27 -4.47 19.28
N GLY A 216 -10.92 -5.32 18.32
CA GLY A 216 -11.76 -6.45 17.89
C GLY A 216 -13.07 -5.99 17.25
N GLU A 217 -13.04 -4.88 16.52
CA GLU A 217 -14.20 -4.31 15.82
C GLU A 217 -13.91 -3.99 14.36
N TYR A 218 -14.89 -4.19 13.49
CA TYR A 218 -14.79 -3.83 12.07
C TYR A 218 -16.14 -3.37 11.54
N LYS A 219 -16.18 -2.16 10.97
CA LYS A 219 -17.38 -1.65 10.28
C LYS A 219 -17.38 -2.17 8.84
N LYS A 220 -18.38 -2.97 8.51
CA LYS A 220 -18.55 -3.54 7.17
C LYS A 220 -19.05 -2.48 6.19
N VAL A 221 -18.92 -2.81 4.90
CA VAL A 221 -19.42 -2.00 3.78
C VAL A 221 -20.93 -1.73 3.85
N ASP A 222 -21.71 -2.64 4.45
CA ASP A 222 -23.16 -2.47 4.66
C ASP A 222 -23.52 -1.59 5.86
N GLY A 223 -22.51 -1.05 6.56
CA GLY A 223 -22.65 -0.20 7.74
C GLY A 223 -22.81 -0.94 9.06
N THR A 224 -22.97 -2.28 9.05
CA THR A 224 -23.01 -3.08 10.28
C THR A 224 -21.63 -3.20 10.92
N VAL A 225 -21.60 -3.35 12.25
CA VAL A 225 -20.34 -3.50 13.00
C VAL A 225 -20.19 -4.96 13.43
N LEU A 226 -19.09 -5.58 13.00
CA LEU A 226 -18.60 -6.82 13.56
C LEU A 226 -17.86 -6.51 14.86
N THR A 227 -18.17 -7.23 15.94
CA THR A 227 -17.50 -7.11 17.24
C THR A 227 -17.20 -8.49 17.80
N GLY A 228 -16.11 -8.66 18.54
CA GLY A 228 -15.76 -9.90 19.22
C GLY A 228 -14.87 -9.69 20.45
N PRO A 229 -14.38 -10.79 21.06
CA PRO A 229 -13.29 -10.70 22.05
C PRO A 229 -12.10 -9.92 21.47
N SER A 230 -11.47 -9.07 22.27
CA SER A 230 -10.42 -8.16 21.79
C SER A 230 -9.12 -8.22 22.59
N ILE A 231 -8.03 -7.77 21.95
CA ILE A 231 -6.73 -7.61 22.61
C ILE A 231 -6.85 -6.56 23.71
N ALA A 232 -7.60 -5.47 23.47
CA ALA A 232 -7.91 -4.45 24.46
C ALA A 232 -8.47 -5.05 25.78
N GLN A 233 -9.44 -5.98 25.69
CA GLN A 233 -9.99 -6.65 26.87
C GLN A 233 -8.94 -7.46 27.65
N LEU A 234 -8.02 -8.12 26.94
CA LEU A 234 -6.93 -8.88 27.58
C LEU A 234 -5.94 -7.94 28.26
N VAL A 235 -5.53 -6.86 27.59
CA VAL A 235 -4.61 -5.87 28.16
C VAL A 235 -5.26 -5.21 29.37
N GLN A 236 -6.54 -4.81 29.28
CA GLN A 236 -7.26 -4.17 30.39
C GLN A 236 -7.25 -4.99 31.68
N VAL A 237 -7.39 -6.32 31.57
CA VAL A 237 -7.38 -7.22 32.74
C VAL A 237 -5.99 -7.33 33.37
N ASN A 238 -4.92 -7.23 32.58
CA ASN A 238 -3.55 -7.36 33.05
C ASN A 238 -2.95 -6.01 33.51
N ASP A 239 -3.20 -4.95 32.74
CA ASP A 239 -2.80 -3.58 33.03
C ASP A 239 -3.80 -2.58 32.41
N ALA A 240 -4.74 -2.11 33.24
CA ALA A 240 -5.78 -1.18 32.81
C ALA A 240 -5.25 0.20 32.38
N ALA A 241 -4.10 0.63 32.91
CA ALA A 241 -3.52 1.92 32.56
C ALA A 241 -2.90 1.87 31.15
N VAL A 242 -2.24 0.76 30.82
CA VAL A 242 -1.67 0.53 29.48
C VAL A 242 -2.76 0.40 28.42
N ASP A 243 -3.87 -0.30 28.70
CA ASP A 243 -5.02 -0.36 27.79
C ASP A 243 -5.59 1.03 27.50
N GLN A 244 -5.82 1.83 28.55
CA GLN A 244 -6.32 3.20 28.40
C GLN A 244 -5.37 4.09 27.59
N LEU A 245 -4.06 3.95 27.81
CA LEU A 245 -3.05 4.68 27.05
C LEU A 245 -3.09 4.29 25.56
N LEU A 246 -3.10 3.01 25.24
CA LEU A 246 -3.10 2.57 23.85
C LEU A 246 -4.40 2.96 23.13
N GLN A 247 -5.56 2.83 23.77
CA GLN A 247 -6.82 3.31 23.19
C GLN A 247 -6.79 4.82 22.93
N ALA A 248 -6.22 5.61 23.85
CA ALA A 248 -6.08 7.04 23.67
C ALA A 248 -5.13 7.38 22.51
N ASN A 249 -3.99 6.69 22.39
CA ASN A 249 -3.05 6.92 21.30
C ASN A 249 -3.63 6.51 19.94
N LEU A 250 -4.33 5.38 19.85
CA LEU A 250 -5.03 4.97 18.62
C LEU A 250 -6.08 6.01 18.20
N ALA A 251 -6.81 6.58 19.16
CA ALA A 251 -7.79 7.65 18.88
C ALA A 251 -7.11 8.96 18.43
N THR A 252 -5.97 9.30 19.01
CA THR A 252 -5.16 10.45 18.58
C THR A 252 -4.65 10.25 17.16
N THR A 253 -4.10 9.08 16.83
CA THR A 253 -3.64 8.75 15.47
C THR A 253 -4.77 8.85 14.45
N GLU A 254 -5.92 8.23 14.72
CA GLU A 254 -7.09 8.30 13.82
C GLU A 254 -7.53 9.75 13.61
N LYS A 255 -7.51 10.58 14.66
CA LYS A 255 -7.85 12.00 14.56
C LYS A 255 -6.82 12.78 13.75
N SER A 256 -5.52 12.56 13.95
CA SER A 256 -4.47 13.25 13.19
C SER A 256 -4.54 12.90 11.69
N LEU A 257 -4.76 11.63 11.36
CA LEU A 257 -4.97 11.20 9.97
C LEU A 257 -6.31 11.70 9.42
N GLN A 258 -7.36 11.84 10.23
CA GLN A 258 -8.59 12.48 9.77
C GLN A 258 -8.37 13.95 9.38
N VAL A 259 -7.49 14.69 10.08
CA VAL A 259 -7.13 16.05 9.67
C VAL A 259 -6.48 16.07 8.28
N MET A 260 -5.63 15.08 7.98
CA MET A 260 -5.06 14.90 6.64
C MET A 260 -6.15 14.61 5.60
N VAL A 261 -7.05 13.66 5.87
CA VAL A 261 -8.19 13.39 4.98
C VAL A 261 -9.02 14.66 4.76
N ASP A 262 -9.37 15.38 5.83
CA ASP A 262 -10.17 16.60 5.75
C ASP A 262 -9.46 17.70 4.94
N ALA A 263 -8.13 17.79 5.01
CA ALA A 263 -7.35 18.74 4.21
C ALA A 263 -7.34 18.36 2.72
N ALA A 264 -7.13 17.07 2.40
CA ALA A 264 -7.18 16.55 1.03
C ALA A 264 -8.55 16.75 0.38
N GLU A 265 -9.63 16.39 1.08
CA GLU A 265 -11.01 16.58 0.59
C GLU A 265 -11.41 18.06 0.46
N ASN A 266 -10.66 18.97 1.09
CA ASN A 266 -10.83 20.42 0.93
C ASN A 266 -9.84 21.05 -0.08
N GLY A 267 -9.11 20.24 -0.83
CA GLY A 267 -8.32 20.68 -1.98
C GLY A 267 -6.82 20.78 -1.75
N THR A 268 -6.29 20.25 -0.64
CA THR A 268 -4.84 20.14 -0.40
C THR A 268 -4.47 18.67 -0.33
N ALA A 269 -4.18 18.03 -1.46
CA ALA A 269 -3.78 16.62 -1.49
C ALA A 269 -2.40 16.40 -0.83
N PHE A 270 -1.97 15.15 -0.69
CA PHE A 270 -0.80 14.82 0.12
C PHE A 270 0.50 15.34 -0.51
N ASP A 271 0.66 15.22 -1.82
CA ASP A 271 1.66 15.91 -2.67
C ASP A 271 1.89 17.39 -2.29
N GLN A 272 0.80 18.14 -2.10
CA GLN A 272 0.80 19.54 -1.73
C GLN A 272 1.12 19.72 -0.25
N MET A 273 0.80 18.74 0.60
CA MET A 273 1.16 18.78 2.02
C MET A 273 2.66 18.55 2.25
N ILE A 274 3.36 17.83 1.37
CA ILE A 274 4.80 17.59 1.47
C ILE A 274 5.66 18.69 0.81
N ASP A 275 5.03 19.68 0.17
CA ASP A 275 5.71 20.85 -0.40
C ASP A 275 6.52 21.61 0.68
N PRO A 276 7.84 21.86 0.47
CA PRO A 276 8.69 22.66 1.35
C PRO A 276 8.13 24.03 1.76
N GLU A 277 7.33 24.64 0.89
CA GLU A 277 6.72 25.96 1.09
C GLU A 277 5.36 25.87 1.82
N ASN A 278 4.70 24.70 1.83
CA ASN A 278 3.46 24.47 2.54
C ASN A 278 3.71 24.07 4.01
N THR A 279 4.01 25.05 4.85
CA THR A 279 4.28 24.81 6.27
C THR A 279 3.08 24.17 7.00
N GLU A 280 1.84 24.55 6.66
CA GLU A 280 0.63 23.99 7.29
C GLU A 280 0.43 22.51 6.91
N GLY A 281 0.56 22.18 5.63
CA GLY A 281 0.50 20.80 5.15
C GLY A 281 1.57 19.91 5.79
N GLN A 282 2.83 20.37 5.85
CA GLN A 282 3.88 19.59 6.47
C GLN A 282 3.63 19.37 7.97
N HIS A 283 3.00 20.33 8.65
CA HIS A 283 2.60 20.15 10.05
C HIS A 283 1.56 19.03 10.19
N ILE A 284 0.58 18.95 9.29
CA ILE A 284 -0.42 17.86 9.29
C ILE A 284 0.28 16.49 9.15
N VAL A 285 1.21 16.36 8.19
CA VAL A 285 1.95 15.10 7.98
C VAL A 285 2.82 14.75 9.19
N ARG A 286 3.56 15.72 9.76
CA ARG A 286 4.40 15.52 10.95
C ARG A 286 3.59 15.12 12.18
N ASP A 287 2.43 15.71 12.39
CA ASP A 287 1.57 15.38 13.53
C ASP A 287 0.99 13.96 13.41
N ALA A 288 0.67 13.51 12.20
CA ALA A 288 0.27 12.12 11.95
C ALA A 288 1.42 11.13 12.17
N ILE A 289 2.64 11.44 11.69
CA ILE A 289 3.86 10.65 11.95
C ILE A 289 4.11 10.54 13.46
N ALA A 290 4.07 11.66 14.18
CA ALA A 290 4.31 11.68 15.62
C ALA A 290 3.29 10.82 16.39
N ALA A 291 2.01 10.90 16.02
CA ALA A 291 0.96 10.08 16.62
C ALA A 291 1.19 8.57 16.38
N LEU A 292 1.62 8.17 15.19
CA LEU A 292 1.96 6.77 14.87
C LEU A 292 3.16 6.26 15.69
N VAL A 293 4.17 7.10 15.91
CA VAL A 293 5.32 6.79 16.78
C VAL A 293 4.86 6.55 18.22
N GLU A 294 4.06 7.46 18.78
CA GLU A 294 3.52 7.34 20.14
C GLU A 294 2.58 6.13 20.30
N GLN A 295 1.75 5.85 19.30
CA GLN A 295 0.94 4.64 19.21
C GLN A 295 1.80 3.39 19.26
N THR A 296 2.90 3.35 18.53
CA THR A 296 3.79 2.17 18.48
C THR A 296 4.42 1.89 19.84
N THR A 297 4.89 2.93 20.54
CA THR A 297 5.37 2.76 21.92
C THR A 297 4.28 2.20 22.84
N ALA A 298 3.03 2.61 22.69
CA ALA A 298 1.92 2.06 23.48
C ALA A 298 1.57 0.60 23.08
N ILE A 299 1.72 0.23 21.80
CA ILE A 299 1.59 -1.15 21.30
C ILE A 299 2.62 -2.05 21.97
N GLU A 300 3.88 -1.62 22.04
CA GLU A 300 4.96 -2.37 22.71
C GLU A 300 4.68 -2.54 24.22
N GLN A 301 4.21 -1.49 24.89
CA GLN A 301 3.82 -1.58 26.31
C GLN A 301 2.67 -2.56 26.53
N ALA A 302 1.68 -2.56 25.65
CA ALA A 302 0.55 -3.50 25.71
C ALA A 302 0.99 -4.95 25.47
N ALA A 303 1.95 -5.19 24.56
CA ALA A 303 2.55 -6.50 24.37
C ALA A 303 3.28 -6.97 25.63
N LEU A 304 4.09 -6.10 26.24
CA LEU A 304 4.83 -6.38 27.48
C LEU A 304 3.90 -6.68 28.66
N ALA A 305 2.77 -5.97 28.77
CA ALA A 305 1.75 -6.23 29.81
C ALA A 305 1.15 -7.64 29.72
N LEU A 306 1.21 -8.27 28.54
CA LEU A 306 0.79 -9.65 28.31
C LEU A 306 1.96 -10.65 28.32
N GLY A 307 3.18 -10.20 28.67
CA GLY A 307 4.37 -11.03 28.73
C GLY A 307 5.02 -11.31 27.37
N ILE A 308 4.66 -10.57 26.33
CA ILE A 308 5.24 -10.70 24.98
C ILE A 308 6.44 -9.75 24.87
N THR A 309 7.65 -10.31 24.96
CA THR A 309 8.89 -9.53 25.05
C THR A 309 9.67 -9.43 23.74
N GLU A 310 9.30 -10.20 22.71
CA GLU A 310 9.97 -10.19 21.41
C GLU A 310 8.91 -10.10 20.30
N LEU A 311 8.81 -8.95 19.66
CA LEU A 311 7.98 -8.76 18.48
C LEU A 311 8.81 -9.07 17.25
N ASN A 312 8.98 -10.37 16.95
CA ASN A 312 9.63 -10.85 15.73
C ASN A 312 8.70 -11.89 15.06
N PRO A 313 8.41 -11.80 13.75
CA PRO A 313 7.68 -12.82 13.00
C PRO A 313 8.46 -14.15 12.89
N ASP A 314 9.80 -14.11 12.96
CA ASP A 314 10.71 -15.20 12.58
C ASP A 314 10.80 -16.39 13.55
N THR A 315 10.04 -16.41 14.65
CA THR A 315 9.89 -17.68 15.42
C THR A 315 8.89 -18.64 14.76
N ALA A 316 8.24 -18.23 13.66
CA ALA A 316 7.64 -19.13 12.70
C ALA A 316 8.69 -19.45 11.62
N GLU A 317 9.14 -20.70 11.56
CA GLU A 317 10.14 -21.17 10.59
C GLU A 317 9.67 -20.95 9.14
N HIS A 318 10.03 -19.82 8.55
CA HIS A 318 9.93 -19.62 7.11
C HIS A 318 11.27 -19.08 6.59
N THR A 319 12.04 -19.98 5.97
CA THR A 319 13.15 -19.60 5.09
C THR A 319 12.58 -18.98 3.82
N PHE A 320 12.98 -17.74 3.53
CA PHE A 320 12.87 -17.16 2.19
C PHE A 320 13.68 -17.98 1.17
#